data_AF-A0A3S1QJD4-F1
#
_entry.id   AF-A0A3S1QJD4-F1
#
_cell.length_a   1.000
_cell.length_b   1.000
_cell.length_c   1.000
_cell.angle_alpha   90.00
_cell.angle_beta   90.00
_cell.angle_gamma   90.00
#
_symmetry.space_group_name_H-M   'P 1'
#
loop_
_entity.id
_entity.type
_entity.pdbx_description
1 polymer ?
#
loop_
_entity_poly.entity_id
_entity_poly.type
_entity_poly.pdbx_seq_one_letter_code
_entity_poly.pdbx_strand_id
1 'polypeptide(L)'
;MSGFDPKNGYTPITASPKPWADIEAFYASLIQESFDQKPLVNLIRHIRSAYAEGRFHAFTSMHTLVISVNNPIEFNRENLRVDYLPDRREWEFTYFSKPFKAAEFSRRYPAPLGIEKFDNFVRMIGW
;
A
#
# COMPACT_ATOMS: atom_id res chain seq x y z
N MET A 1 2.43 18.00 43.76
CA MET A 1 1.92 18.07 42.38
C MET A 1 3.04 17.61 41.47
N SER A 2 2.99 16.35 41.02
CA SER A 2 3.97 15.78 40.09
C SER A 2 3.59 16.26 38.69
N GLY A 3 4.43 17.11 38.10
CA GLY A 3 4.29 17.53 36.71
C GLY A 3 4.51 16.33 35.80
N PHE A 4 3.42 15.77 35.28
CA PHE A 4 3.49 14.85 34.17
C PHE A 4 4.05 15.63 32.98
N ASP A 5 5.31 15.37 32.62
CA ASP A 5 5.92 15.87 31.40
C ASP A 5 5.74 14.77 30.34
N PRO A 6 4.73 14.85 29.45
CA PRO A 6 4.55 13.88 28.40
C PRO A 6 5.62 14.18 27.35
N LYS A 7 6.85 13.69 27.58
CA LYS A 7 7.78 13.45 26.48
C LYS A 7 7.00 12.62 25.46
N ASN A 8 6.67 13.23 24.32
CA ASN A 8 5.99 12.63 23.18
C ASN A 8 6.65 11.28 22.85
N GLY A 9 6.13 10.21 23.44
CA GLY A 9 6.66 8.86 23.31
C GLY A 9 6.14 8.26 22.02
N TYR A 10 6.65 8.75 20.89
CA TYR A 10 6.36 8.10 19.63
C TYR A 10 7.08 6.75 19.56
N THR A 11 6.33 5.66 19.57
CA THR A 11 6.85 4.33 19.30
C THR A 11 6.35 3.88 17.93
N PRO A 12 7.24 3.74 16.92
CA PRO A 12 6.87 3.24 15.61
C PRO A 12 6.24 1.85 15.72
N ILE A 13 5.08 1.68 15.09
CA ILE A 13 4.51 0.35 14.82
C ILE A 13 4.99 -0.02 13.43
N THR A 14 5.73 -1.11 13.32
CA THR A 14 6.32 -1.56 12.07
C THR A 14 5.87 -2.97 11.71
N ALA A 15 5.90 -3.27 10.42
CA ALA A 15 5.70 -4.59 9.86
C ALA A 15 6.90 -4.96 8.98
N SER A 16 7.31 -6.23 9.06
CA SER A 16 8.27 -6.78 8.11
C SER A 16 7.59 -6.93 6.74
N PRO A 17 8.23 -6.51 5.65
CA PRO A 17 7.69 -6.75 4.32
C PRO A 17 7.64 -8.25 4.01
N LYS A 18 6.72 -8.62 3.13
CA LYS A 18 6.65 -9.96 2.56
C LYS A 18 7.29 -9.98 1.17
N PRO A 19 7.86 -11.11 0.74
CA PRO A 19 8.27 -11.30 -0.64
C PRO A 19 7.12 -11.00 -1.60
N TRP A 20 7.41 -10.31 -2.70
CA TRP A 20 6.39 -9.98 -3.71
C TRP A 20 5.70 -11.21 -4.30
N ALA A 21 6.42 -12.33 -4.42
CA ALA A 21 5.84 -13.59 -4.89
C ALA A 21 4.74 -14.12 -3.95
N ASP A 22 4.94 -13.99 -2.64
CA ASP A 22 3.96 -14.43 -1.64
C ASP A 22 2.72 -13.53 -1.65
N ILE A 23 2.91 -12.23 -1.85
CA ILE A 23 1.82 -11.25 -1.99
C ILE A 23 1.00 -11.54 -3.26
N GLU A 24 1.66 -11.79 -4.39
CA GLU A 24 0.99 -12.16 -5.63
C GLU A 24 0.18 -13.46 -5.46
N ALA A 25 0.78 -14.49 -4.84
CA ALA A 25 0.13 -15.76 -4.59
C ALA A 25 -1.13 -15.60 -3.70
N PHE A 26 -1.06 -14.75 -2.68
CA PHE A 26 -2.21 -14.43 -1.83
C PHE A 26 -3.38 -13.82 -2.62
N TYR A 27 -3.14 -12.80 -3.46
CA TYR A 27 -4.24 -12.24 -4.25
C TYR A 27 -4.73 -13.19 -5.35
N ALA A 28 -3.84 -14.02 -5.90
CA ALA A 28 -4.23 -15.05 -6.86
C ALA A 28 -5.13 -16.12 -6.23
N SER A 29 -4.92 -16.49 -4.95
CA SER A 29 -5.80 -17.45 -4.26
C SER A 29 -7.19 -16.86 -4.01
N LEU A 30 -7.31 -15.56 -3.72
CA LEU A 30 -8.61 -14.90 -3.54
C LEU A 30 -9.48 -14.92 -4.82
N ILE A 31 -8.86 -14.94 -6.01
CA ILE A 31 -9.58 -15.09 -7.29
C ILE A 31 -10.29 -16.44 -7.38
N GLN A 32 -9.66 -17.50 -6.85
CA GLN A 32 -10.23 -18.85 -6.87
C GLN A 32 -11.44 -18.96 -5.92
N GLU A 33 -11.52 -18.08 -4.91
CA GLU A 33 -12.61 -18.01 -3.93
C GLU A 33 -13.75 -17.05 -4.34
N SER A 34 -13.82 -16.66 -5.62
CA SER A 34 -14.85 -15.76 -6.19
C SER A 34 -14.71 -14.26 -5.88
N PHE A 35 -13.55 -13.80 -5.39
CA PHE A 35 -13.25 -12.36 -5.31
C PHE A 35 -12.55 -11.90 -6.60
N ASP A 36 -13.09 -10.92 -7.33
CA ASP A 36 -12.44 -10.37 -8.52
C ASP A 36 -11.22 -9.51 -8.15
N GLN A 37 -10.10 -10.16 -7.84
CA GLN A 37 -8.82 -9.54 -7.44
C GLN A 37 -7.77 -9.56 -8.56
N LYS A 38 -8.17 -9.92 -9.78
CA LYS A 38 -7.29 -9.90 -10.95
C LYS A 38 -6.60 -8.55 -11.17
N PRO A 39 -7.25 -7.39 -10.93
CA PRO A 39 -6.59 -6.10 -11.05
C PRO A 39 -5.41 -5.92 -10.08
N LEU A 40 -5.54 -6.36 -8.81
CA LEU A 40 -4.44 -6.31 -7.84
C LEU A 40 -3.26 -7.19 -8.26
N VAL A 41 -3.54 -8.41 -8.74
CA VAL A 41 -2.49 -9.30 -9.26
C VAL A 41 -1.73 -8.64 -10.42
N ASN A 42 -2.45 -7.99 -11.35
CA ASN A 42 -1.83 -7.28 -12.47
C ASN A 42 -0.99 -6.09 -12.00
N LEU A 43 -1.48 -5.32 -11.02
CA LEU A 43 -0.73 -4.22 -10.43
C LEU A 43 0.57 -4.72 -9.76
N ILE A 44 0.50 -5.80 -8.99
CA ILE A 44 1.68 -6.40 -8.34
C ILE A 44 2.71 -6.83 -9.38
N ARG A 45 2.29 -7.53 -10.43
CA ARG A 45 3.17 -7.93 -11.52
C ARG A 45 3.84 -6.74 -12.21
N HIS A 46 3.07 -5.68 -12.45
CA HIS A 46 3.61 -4.43 -13.00
C HIS A 46 4.64 -3.80 -12.07
N ILE A 47 4.37 -3.73 -10.76
CA ILE A 47 5.32 -3.17 -9.79
C ILE A 47 6.64 -3.95 -9.84
N ARG A 48 6.56 -5.28 -9.81
CA ARG A 48 7.74 -6.18 -9.85
C ARG A 48 8.55 -5.99 -11.12
N SER A 49 7.90 -5.83 -12.28
CA SER A 49 8.60 -5.69 -13.56
C SER A 49 9.15 -4.28 -13.80
N ALA A 50 8.40 -3.24 -13.44
CA ALA A 50 8.73 -1.86 -13.76
C ALA A 50 9.73 -1.21 -12.77
N TYR A 51 9.77 -1.65 -11.52
CA TYR A 51 10.48 -0.93 -10.45
C TYR A 51 11.68 -1.66 -9.83
N ALA A 52 12.11 -2.78 -10.43
CA ALA A 52 13.16 -3.67 -9.95
C ALA A 52 12.91 -4.23 -8.54
N GLU A 53 13.37 -5.45 -8.29
CA GLU A 53 13.24 -6.05 -6.96
C GLU A 53 14.09 -5.25 -5.95
N GLY A 54 13.44 -4.69 -4.94
CA GLY A 54 14.11 -3.99 -3.83
C GLY A 54 13.83 -2.48 -3.73
N ARG A 55 13.27 -1.83 -4.75
CA ARG A 55 12.87 -0.41 -4.63
C ARG A 55 11.68 -0.24 -3.68
N PHE A 56 10.74 -1.17 -3.75
CA PHE A 56 9.52 -1.16 -2.95
C PHE A 56 9.41 -2.40 -2.09
N HIS A 57 8.93 -2.15 -0.89
CA HIS A 57 8.59 -3.13 0.12
C HIS A 57 7.07 -3.13 0.30
N ALA A 58 6.48 -4.30 0.50
CA ALA A 58 5.05 -4.40 0.67
C ALA A 58 4.64 -5.49 1.66
N PHE A 59 3.42 -5.38 2.15
CA PHE A 59 2.72 -6.45 2.85
C PHE A 59 1.21 -6.34 2.59
N THR A 60 0.46 -7.35 3.02
CA THR A 60 -1.00 -7.36 2.94
C THR A 60 -1.61 -7.22 4.31
N SER A 61 -2.64 -6.38 4.41
CA SER A 61 -3.47 -6.22 5.60
C SER A 61 -4.93 -6.49 5.22
N MET A 62 -5.43 -7.68 5.54
CA MET A 62 -6.70 -8.19 5.00
C MET A 62 -6.69 -8.18 3.46
N HIS A 63 -7.40 -7.25 2.82
CA HIS A 63 -7.48 -7.09 1.37
C HIS A 63 -6.68 -5.90 0.83
N THR A 64 -6.06 -5.12 1.72
CA THR A 64 -5.29 -3.93 1.36
C THR A 64 -3.85 -4.30 1.04
N LEU A 65 -3.36 -3.84 -0.10
CA LEU A 65 -1.95 -3.85 -0.43
C LEU A 65 -1.29 -2.61 0.15
N VAL A 66 -0.33 -2.78 1.06
CA VAL A 66 0.45 -1.69 1.64
C VAL A 66 1.84 -1.68 1.02
N ILE A 67 2.23 -0.56 0.43
CA ILE A 67 3.49 -0.37 -0.31
C ILE A 67 4.26 0.77 0.33
N SER A 68 5.57 0.60 0.53
CA SER A 68 6.47 1.63 1.05
C SER A 68 7.84 1.53 0.42
N VAL A 69 8.60 2.62 0.44
CA VAL A 69 10.04 2.65 0.14
C VAL A 69 10.89 2.27 1.36
N ASN A 70 10.29 2.18 2.55
CA ASN A 70 11.00 1.87 3.79
C ASN A 70 10.94 0.38 4.13
N ASN A 71 12.02 -0.13 4.72
CA ASN A 71 12.08 -1.45 5.34
C ASN A 71 12.82 -1.34 6.69
N PRO A 72 12.17 -1.61 7.83
CA PRO A 72 10.81 -2.13 7.97
C PRO A 72 9.73 -1.09 7.61
N ILE A 73 8.53 -1.56 7.28
CA ILE A 73 7.42 -0.69 6.88
C ILE A 73 6.75 -0.15 8.14
N GLU A 74 6.73 1.16 8.32
CA GLU A 74 6.04 1.82 9.44
C GLU A 74 4.58 2.11 9.09
N PHE A 75 3.65 1.76 9.99
CA PHE A 75 2.24 2.05 9.77
C PHE A 75 1.98 3.57 9.76
N ASN A 76 1.16 4.02 8.79
CA ASN A 76 0.81 5.44 8.59
C ASN A 76 1.99 6.39 8.36
N ARG A 77 3.15 5.90 7.92
CA ARG A 77 4.25 6.75 7.47
C ARG A 77 4.84 6.22 6.19
N GLU A 78 4.99 7.14 5.24
CA GLU A 78 5.52 6.90 3.89
C GLU A 78 5.06 5.57 3.30
N ASN A 79 3.76 5.30 3.38
CA ASN A 79 3.15 4.14 2.76
C ASN A 79 1.92 4.53 1.95
N LEU A 80 1.76 3.84 0.82
CA LEU A 80 0.57 3.85 -0.01
C LEU A 80 -0.24 2.61 0.33
N ARG A 81 -1.51 2.82 0.65
CA ARG A 81 -2.50 1.76 0.75
C ARG A 81 -3.30 1.72 -0.54
N VAL A 82 -3.40 0.53 -1.11
CA VAL A 82 -4.12 0.27 -2.35
C VAL A 82 -5.17 -0.80 -2.09
N ASP A 83 -6.42 -0.40 -2.31
CA ASP A 83 -7.57 -1.28 -2.29
C ASP A 83 -8.20 -1.32 -3.67
N TYR A 84 -8.59 -2.52 -4.12
CA TYR A 84 -9.47 -2.69 -5.26
C TYR A 84 -10.86 -3.04 -4.75
N LEU A 85 -11.88 -2.31 -5.21
CA LEU A 85 -13.28 -2.45 -4.82
C LEU A 85 -14.05 -3.10 -5.98
N PRO A 86 -14.23 -4.44 -5.98
CA PRO A 86 -14.79 -5.16 -7.13
C PRO A 86 -16.21 -4.72 -7.49
N ASP A 87 -17.05 -4.49 -6.48
CA ASP A 87 -18.46 -4.09 -6.65
C ASP A 87 -18.62 -2.77 -7.42
N ARG A 88 -17.63 -1.88 -7.28
CA ARG A 88 -17.62 -0.55 -7.92
C ARG A 88 -16.70 -0.49 -9.12
N ARG A 89 -15.85 -1.51 -9.31
CA ARG A 89 -14.75 -1.51 -10.28
C ARG A 89 -13.90 -0.24 -10.15
N GLU A 90 -13.52 0.04 -8.90
CA GLU A 90 -12.72 1.22 -8.56
C GLU A 90 -11.50 0.82 -7.73
N TRP A 91 -10.48 1.64 -7.84
CA TRP A 91 -9.33 1.66 -6.95
C TRP A 91 -9.52 2.70 -5.88
N GLU A 92 -9.02 2.45 -4.68
CA GLU A 92 -8.82 3.45 -3.63
C GLU A 92 -7.34 3.51 -3.26
N PHE A 93 -6.73 4.66 -3.47
CA PHE A 93 -5.31 4.92 -3.21
C PHE A 93 -5.22 5.93 -2.09
N THR A 94 -4.66 5.52 -0.95
CA THR A 94 -4.53 6.38 0.23
C THR A 94 -3.09 6.44 0.67
N TYR A 95 -2.49 7.62 0.62
CA TYR A 95 -1.08 7.83 0.96
C TYR A 95 -0.94 8.55 2.30
N PHE A 96 -0.09 7.99 3.15
CA PHE A 96 0.28 8.59 4.43
C PHE A 96 1.75 8.99 4.37
N SER A 97 2.06 10.27 4.55
CA SER A 97 3.45 10.73 4.66
C SER A 97 3.96 10.76 6.10
N LYS A 98 3.08 10.94 7.09
CA LYS A 98 3.45 11.09 8.51
C LYS A 98 2.51 10.33 9.45
N PRO A 99 3.06 9.74 10.52
CA PRO A 99 2.25 9.03 11.50
C PRO A 99 1.31 10.00 12.23
N PHE A 100 0.12 9.51 12.58
CA PHE A 100 -0.97 10.25 13.26
C PHE A 100 -1.45 11.54 12.56
N LYS A 101 -1.07 11.73 11.29
CA LYS A 101 -1.68 12.73 10.43
C LYS A 101 -2.71 12.06 9.53
N ALA A 102 -3.67 12.86 9.07
CA ALA A 102 -4.56 12.43 8.00
C ALA A 102 -3.73 12.03 6.77
N ALA A 103 -4.30 11.17 5.93
CA ALA A 103 -3.70 10.85 4.65
C ALA A 103 -3.45 12.14 3.86
N GLU A 104 -2.26 12.24 3.27
CA GLU A 104 -1.90 13.39 2.45
C GLU A 104 -2.77 13.46 1.20
N PHE A 105 -3.14 12.29 0.66
CA PHE A 105 -4.29 12.18 -0.21
C PHE A 105 -4.98 10.83 -0.07
N SER A 106 -6.27 10.83 -0.39
CA SER A 106 -7.06 9.63 -0.68
C SER A 106 -7.81 9.89 -1.97
N ARG A 107 -7.63 9.04 -2.97
CA ARG A 107 -8.20 9.21 -4.31
C ARG A 107 -8.77 7.91 -4.82
N ARG A 108 -9.89 8.01 -5.54
CA ARG A 108 -10.51 6.87 -6.22
C ARG A 108 -10.36 7.00 -7.73
N TYR A 109 -10.20 5.85 -8.37
CA TYR A 109 -10.00 5.78 -9.81
C TYR A 109 -10.80 4.62 -10.42
N PRO A 110 -11.34 4.78 -11.64
CA PRO A 110 -11.90 3.66 -12.38
C PRO A 110 -10.88 2.52 -12.57
N ALA A 111 -11.35 1.27 -12.56
CA ALA A 111 -10.53 0.07 -12.69
C ALA A 111 -9.45 0.12 -13.80
N PRO A 112 -9.73 0.62 -15.03
CA PRO A 112 -8.75 0.63 -16.11
C PRO A 112 -7.52 1.51 -15.83
N LEU A 113 -7.62 2.48 -14.91
CA LEU A 113 -6.56 3.47 -14.67
C LEU A 113 -5.58 3.06 -13.56
N GLY A 114 -5.77 1.94 -12.87
CA GLY A 114 -5.00 1.59 -11.67
C GLY A 114 -3.48 1.65 -11.85
N ILE A 115 -2.96 1.01 -12.90
CA ILE A 115 -1.52 0.99 -13.20
C ILE A 115 -1.00 2.40 -13.53
N GLU A 116 -1.69 3.12 -14.43
CA GLU A 116 -1.30 4.48 -14.80
C GLU A 116 -1.29 5.42 -13.59
N LYS A 117 -2.27 5.30 -12.70
CA LYS A 117 -2.37 6.14 -11.49
C LYS A 117 -1.35 5.75 -10.43
N PHE A 118 -0.96 4.49 -10.35
CA PHE A 118 0.20 4.08 -9.56
C PHE A 118 1.48 4.71 -10.08
N ASP A 119 1.77 4.61 -11.38
CA ASP A 119 2.99 5.19 -11.95
C ASP A 119 3.04 6.71 -11.77
N ASN A 120 1.90 7.39 -11.95
CA ASN A 120 1.78 8.82 -11.70
C ASN A 120 2.00 9.18 -10.24
N PHE A 121 1.48 8.39 -9.29
CA PHE A 121 1.75 8.57 -7.88
C PHE A 121 3.24 8.45 -7.57
N VAL A 122 3.90 7.40 -8.08
CA VAL A 122 5.33 7.17 -7.86
C VAL A 122 6.14 8.38 -8.34
N ARG A 123 5.85 8.90 -9.54
CA ARG A 123 6.49 10.12 -10.07
C ARG A 123 6.21 11.36 -9.23
N MET A 124 4.96 11.54 -8.79
CA MET A 124 4.52 12.71 -8.04
C MET A 124 5.19 12.81 -6.67
N ILE A 125 5.31 11.68 -5.96
CA ILE A 125 5.94 11.64 -4.62
C ILE A 125 7.46 11.53 -4.71
N GLY A 126 8.02 11.18 -5.87
CA GLY A 126 9.45 10.96 -6.05
C GLY A 126 9.92 9.63 -5.47
N TRP A 127 9.03 8.63 -5.50
CA TRP A 127 9.30 7.25 -5.10
C TRP A 127 10.06 6.49 -6.17
#